data_AF-A0A3B9JCY1-F1
#
_entry.id   AF-A0A3B9JCY1-F1
#
_cell.length_a   1.000
_cell.length_b   1.000
_cell.length_c   1.000
_cell.angle_alpha   90.00
_cell.angle_beta   90.00
_cell.angle_gamma   90.00
#
_symmetry.space_group_name_H-M   'P 1'
#
loop_
_entity.id
_entity.type
_entity.pdbx_description
1 polymer ?
#
loop_
_entity_poly.entity_id
_entity_poly.type
_entity_poly.pdbx_seq_one_letter_code
_entity_poly.pdbx_strand_id
1 'polypeptide(L)'
;KERGQHNPRSFFVFLPAKTGADPMSIPTESLQNPDPQTRKQAIKEAAQSVVTSELLALVERLAASDPDAEVRAAALEALDTPKLRALRAQRLMKLTGSEQRFILQELDAWQKQGLIGDELARTLRSRYRVVFKPAPVPTAQTAAPAPTTPATAPKADSVPAPVAPSTPREPRPSLAQLLLSEASIKTFLYLGAFFVIAAAVILAALVEVLRLPILSVAVLAFGGTAVALKKRLPQPSFVLFIVFSFLLPINAGVFSDLVNLAGQALAAYWTFVLLACAAIWIFATWFYNSRFFSLTALGAFVYSAWFLPAIFSGDPSGEARLLALQLANLAGLAGVFMLVRKKDWPFSNPTFLFGQFINILLVFGLAVISLLNLFDYYTNNSANADSLWLAISAAWLLTGLYYVTSNILKPFALFPWFASAALAP
;
A
#
# COMPACT_ATOMS: atom_id res chain seq x y z
N LYS A 1 -58.88 32.07 7.17
CA LYS A 1 -60.19 31.38 7.03
C LYS A 1 -59.88 30.01 6.42
N GLU A 2 -60.22 28.94 7.14
CA GLU A 2 -60.18 27.49 6.79
C GLU A 2 -58.79 26.86 6.54
N ARG A 3 -58.23 26.08 7.47
CA ARG A 3 -58.49 24.67 7.90
C ARG A 3 -58.08 23.63 6.85
N GLY A 4 -57.09 22.82 7.22
CA GLY A 4 -56.77 21.53 6.61
C GLY A 4 -55.78 20.76 7.48
N GLN A 5 -56.32 19.93 8.37
CA GLN A 5 -55.60 18.98 9.23
C GLN A 5 -54.89 17.90 8.40
N HIS A 6 -53.67 17.52 8.77
CA HIS A 6 -53.27 16.11 8.82
C HIS A 6 -51.92 15.89 9.54
N ASN A 7 -51.96 15.10 10.61
CA ASN A 7 -50.88 14.29 11.19
C ASN A 7 -51.58 13.16 11.99
N PRO A 8 -50.97 12.03 12.39
CA PRO A 8 -49.74 11.34 11.97
C PRO A 8 -50.00 9.89 11.54
N ARG A 9 -49.06 9.25 10.82
CA ARG A 9 -49.01 7.77 10.70
C ARG A 9 -47.78 7.22 11.40
N SER A 10 -48.02 6.72 12.61
CA SER A 10 -47.21 5.76 13.34
C SER A 10 -47.27 4.39 12.64
N PHE A 11 -46.12 3.88 12.20
CA PHE A 11 -45.98 2.47 11.82
C PHE A 11 -45.41 1.69 13.00
N PHE A 12 -46.32 1.09 13.77
CA PHE A 12 -46.02 -0.05 14.64
C PHE A 12 -45.84 -1.28 13.75
N VAL A 13 -44.63 -1.82 13.69
CA VAL A 13 -44.40 -3.17 13.15
C VAL A 13 -44.60 -4.16 14.30
N PHE A 14 -45.70 -4.91 14.21
CA PHE A 14 -45.99 -6.06 15.05
C PHE A 14 -44.90 -7.12 14.88
N LEU A 15 -44.21 -7.45 15.97
CA LEU A 15 -43.45 -8.68 16.13
C LEU A 15 -44.45 -9.85 16.19
N PRO A 16 -44.35 -10.90 15.36
CA PRO A 16 -45.02 -12.15 15.66
C PRO A 16 -44.32 -12.83 16.83
N ALA A 17 -45.10 -13.15 17.87
CA ALA A 17 -44.70 -14.03 18.96
C ALA A 17 -44.28 -15.39 18.37
N LYS A 18 -43.01 -15.74 18.51
CA LYS A 18 -42.48 -17.06 18.19
C LYS A 18 -42.54 -17.94 19.44
N THR A 19 -43.75 -18.32 19.84
CA THR A 19 -43.99 -19.52 20.64
C THR A 19 -43.85 -20.72 19.72
N GLY A 20 -42.71 -21.38 19.79
CA GLY A 20 -42.43 -22.61 19.05
C GLY A 20 -41.23 -23.28 19.68
N ALA A 21 -41.50 -24.25 20.54
CA ALA A 21 -40.49 -25.16 21.07
C ALA A 21 -39.83 -25.89 19.91
N ASP A 22 -38.55 -25.59 19.67
CA ASP A 22 -37.71 -26.40 18.79
C ASP A 22 -37.24 -27.63 19.58
N PRO A 23 -37.47 -28.86 19.09
CA PRO A 23 -36.98 -30.05 19.75
C PRO A 23 -35.46 -30.17 19.50
N MET A 24 -34.70 -30.33 20.57
CA MET A 24 -33.27 -30.75 20.57
C MET A 24 -32.23 -29.69 20.18
N SER A 25 -32.35 -28.44 20.62
CA SER A 25 -31.20 -27.57 20.82
C SER A 25 -30.76 -27.66 22.28
N ILE A 26 -29.51 -28.07 22.52
CA ILE A 26 -28.94 -27.97 23.88
C ILE A 26 -28.88 -26.49 24.21
N PRO A 27 -29.47 -26.03 25.33
CA PRO A 27 -29.36 -24.64 25.73
C PRO A 27 -27.87 -24.32 25.91
N THR A 28 -27.32 -23.39 25.13
CA THR A 28 -25.95 -22.92 25.29
C THR A 28 -25.64 -22.41 26.70
N GLU A 29 -26.69 -22.16 27.50
CA GLU A 29 -26.66 -21.84 28.93
C GLU A 29 -26.10 -22.98 29.79
N SER A 30 -26.34 -24.26 29.46
CA SER A 30 -25.85 -25.39 30.26
C SER A 30 -24.32 -25.57 30.17
N LEU A 31 -23.72 -25.17 29.04
CA LEU A 31 -22.26 -25.13 28.84
C LEU A 31 -21.58 -23.96 29.57
N GLN A 32 -22.34 -22.96 30.03
CA GLN A 32 -21.83 -21.79 30.76
C GLN A 32 -22.17 -21.84 32.26
N ASN A 33 -22.78 -22.93 32.72
CA ASN A 33 -23.21 -23.10 34.11
C ASN A 33 -22.00 -23.09 35.06
N PRO A 34 -22.06 -22.40 36.22
CA PRO A 34 -20.99 -22.43 37.23
C PRO A 34 -20.66 -23.83 37.76
N ASP A 35 -21.60 -24.77 37.73
CA ASP A 35 -21.37 -26.15 38.19
C ASP A 35 -20.58 -27.02 37.18
N PRO A 36 -19.41 -27.56 37.55
CA PRO A 36 -18.58 -28.37 36.65
C PRO A 36 -19.23 -29.69 36.20
N GLN A 37 -20.06 -30.32 37.03
CA GLN A 37 -20.74 -31.56 36.65
C GLN A 37 -21.78 -31.32 35.57
N THR A 38 -22.55 -30.22 35.70
CA THR A 38 -23.50 -29.77 34.67
C THR A 38 -22.80 -29.45 33.34
N ARG A 39 -21.63 -28.78 33.37
CA ARG A 39 -20.83 -28.53 32.15
C ARG A 39 -20.34 -29.81 31.50
N LYS A 40 -19.86 -30.78 32.28
CA LYS A 40 -19.37 -32.08 31.79
C LYS A 40 -20.48 -32.88 31.10
N GLN A 41 -21.68 -32.87 31.65
CA GLN A 41 -22.84 -33.53 31.06
C GLN A 41 -23.32 -32.84 29.79
N ALA A 42 -23.37 -31.51 29.79
CA ALA A 42 -23.69 -30.71 28.61
C ALA A 42 -22.69 -30.93 27.45
N ILE A 43 -21.39 -31.12 27.74
CA ILE A 43 -20.37 -31.46 26.74
C ILE A 43 -20.64 -32.84 26.09
N LYS A 44 -21.05 -33.83 26.88
CA LYS A 44 -21.38 -35.17 26.37
C LYS A 44 -22.63 -35.15 25.48
N GLU A 45 -23.64 -34.38 25.87
CA GLU A 45 -24.83 -34.18 25.07
C GLU A 45 -24.51 -33.40 23.78
N ALA A 46 -23.63 -32.40 23.87
CA ALA A 46 -23.16 -31.59 22.74
C ALA A 46 -22.40 -32.40 21.68
N ALA A 47 -21.71 -33.46 22.09
CA ALA A 47 -21.08 -34.39 21.15
C ALA A 47 -22.10 -35.22 20.35
N GLN A 48 -23.32 -35.39 20.86
CA GLN A 48 -24.35 -36.25 20.29
C GLN A 48 -25.41 -35.48 19.46
N SER A 49 -25.66 -34.21 19.78
CA SER A 49 -26.69 -33.37 19.17
C SER A 49 -26.33 -32.80 17.78
N VAL A 50 -27.22 -31.96 17.23
CA VAL A 50 -26.99 -31.22 15.99
C VAL A 50 -25.90 -30.18 16.22
N VAL A 51 -24.78 -30.32 15.50
CA VAL A 51 -23.58 -29.53 15.74
C VAL A 51 -23.66 -28.21 14.98
N THR A 52 -23.66 -27.09 15.70
CA THR A 52 -23.59 -25.73 15.15
C THR A 52 -22.19 -25.12 15.31
N SER A 53 -21.89 -24.07 14.53
CA SER A 53 -20.62 -23.34 14.64
C SER A 53 -20.43 -22.67 16.00
N GLU A 54 -21.52 -22.25 16.64
CA GLU A 54 -21.52 -21.65 17.99
C GLU A 54 -21.21 -22.68 19.07
N LEU A 55 -21.81 -23.87 18.97
CA LEU A 55 -21.53 -24.99 19.88
C LEU A 55 -20.06 -25.43 19.78
N LEU A 56 -19.50 -25.49 18.57
CA LEU A 56 -18.07 -25.78 18.36
C LEU A 56 -17.17 -24.73 19.06
N ALA A 57 -17.49 -23.44 18.93
CA ALA A 57 -16.72 -22.36 19.55
C ALA A 57 -16.76 -22.42 21.09
N LEU A 58 -17.92 -22.78 21.66
CA LEU A 58 -18.08 -22.94 23.10
C LEU A 58 -17.28 -24.12 23.65
N VAL A 59 -17.33 -25.29 22.99
CA VAL A 59 -16.54 -26.45 23.41
C VAL A 59 -15.04 -26.19 23.23
N GLU A 60 -14.63 -25.44 22.20
CA GLU A 60 -13.23 -24.99 22.03
C GLU A 60 -12.76 -24.06 23.15
N ARG A 61 -13.63 -23.16 23.61
CA ARG A 61 -13.35 -22.26 24.73
C ARG A 61 -13.23 -23.03 26.05
N LEU A 62 -14.13 -23.98 26.30
CA LEU A 62 -14.09 -24.83 27.50
C LEU A 62 -12.81 -25.68 27.52
N ALA A 63 -12.42 -26.27 26.39
CA ALA A 63 -11.18 -27.03 26.30
C ALA A 63 -9.92 -26.18 26.56
N ALA A 64 -9.95 -24.88 26.26
CA ALA A 64 -8.79 -23.99 26.39
C ALA A 64 -8.69 -23.28 27.74
N SER A 65 -9.82 -22.95 28.38
CA SER A 65 -9.83 -21.97 29.46
C SER A 65 -10.72 -22.35 30.65
N ASP A 66 -11.31 -23.54 30.70
CA ASP A 66 -12.08 -23.96 31.88
C ASP A 66 -11.14 -24.15 33.08
N PRO A 67 -11.50 -23.65 34.28
CA PRO A 67 -10.72 -23.83 35.50
C PRO A 67 -10.62 -25.29 35.93
N ASP A 68 -11.58 -26.13 35.58
CA ASP A 68 -11.63 -27.55 35.97
C ASP A 68 -10.92 -28.45 34.94
N ALA A 69 -9.93 -29.21 35.40
CA ALA A 69 -9.14 -30.11 34.57
C ALA A 69 -9.98 -31.25 33.95
N GLU A 70 -11.01 -31.73 34.66
CA GLU A 70 -11.87 -32.80 34.15
C GLU A 70 -12.81 -32.31 33.06
N VAL A 71 -13.29 -31.08 33.18
CA VAL A 71 -14.14 -30.43 32.17
C VAL A 71 -13.32 -30.16 30.90
N ARG A 72 -12.06 -29.71 31.05
CA ARG A 72 -11.14 -29.59 29.91
C ARG A 72 -10.90 -30.92 29.20
N ALA A 73 -10.65 -31.99 29.95
CA ALA A 73 -10.46 -33.32 29.38
C ALA A 73 -11.69 -33.82 28.61
N ALA A 74 -12.89 -33.66 29.19
CA ALA A 74 -14.15 -34.02 28.55
C ALA A 74 -14.42 -33.17 27.28
N ALA A 75 -14.11 -31.88 27.31
CA ALA A 75 -14.24 -31.01 26.15
C ALA A 75 -13.28 -31.43 25.02
N LEU A 76 -12.03 -31.80 25.35
CA LEU A 76 -11.07 -32.32 24.38
C LEU A 76 -11.55 -33.63 23.73
N GLU A 77 -12.10 -34.54 24.52
CA GLU A 77 -12.69 -35.80 24.02
C GLU A 77 -13.88 -35.54 23.09
N ALA A 78 -14.77 -34.63 23.47
CA ALA A 78 -15.91 -34.22 22.64
C ALA A 78 -15.45 -33.62 21.30
N LEU A 79 -14.40 -32.79 21.31
CA LEU A 79 -13.82 -32.19 20.11
C LEU A 79 -13.18 -33.22 19.15
N ASP A 80 -12.91 -34.44 19.61
CA ASP A 80 -12.43 -35.56 18.81
C ASP A 80 -13.57 -36.47 18.27
N THR A 81 -14.82 -36.12 18.53
CA THR A 81 -15.99 -36.80 17.92
C THR A 81 -16.03 -36.52 16.41
N PRO A 82 -16.37 -37.50 15.55
CA PRO A 82 -16.35 -37.34 14.09
C PRO A 82 -17.19 -36.16 13.57
N LYS A 83 -18.32 -35.84 14.23
CA LYS A 83 -19.19 -34.72 13.86
C LYS A 83 -18.51 -33.35 14.05
N LEU A 84 -17.94 -33.11 15.24
CA LEU A 84 -17.21 -31.88 15.56
C LEU A 84 -15.91 -31.77 14.75
N ARG A 85 -15.24 -32.90 14.51
CA ARG A 85 -14.06 -32.97 13.66
C ARG A 85 -14.36 -32.59 12.20
N ALA A 86 -15.49 -33.02 11.64
CA ALA A 86 -15.90 -32.68 10.27
C ALA A 86 -16.17 -31.17 10.10
N LEU A 87 -16.89 -30.54 11.04
CA LEU A 87 -17.13 -29.10 11.01
C LEU A 87 -15.85 -28.28 11.23
N ARG A 88 -14.96 -28.74 12.12
CA ARG A 88 -13.64 -28.13 12.27
C ARG A 88 -12.81 -28.26 10.99
N ALA A 89 -12.82 -29.42 10.34
CA ALA A 89 -12.15 -29.62 9.07
C ALA A 89 -12.72 -28.69 7.98
N GLN A 90 -14.04 -28.51 7.89
CA GLN A 90 -14.65 -27.53 6.98
C GLN A 90 -14.21 -26.09 7.26
N ARG A 91 -14.06 -25.70 8.54
CA ARG A 91 -13.55 -24.37 8.92
C ARG A 91 -12.06 -24.21 8.57
N LEU A 92 -11.28 -25.27 8.74
CA LEU A 92 -9.84 -25.32 8.45
C LEU A 92 -9.51 -25.51 6.96
N MET A 93 -10.45 -26.02 6.14
CA MET A 93 -10.32 -26.09 4.68
C MET A 93 -10.26 -24.71 4.02
N LYS A 94 -10.62 -23.64 4.75
CA LYS A 94 -10.38 -22.26 4.31
C LYS A 94 -8.91 -21.83 4.40
N LEU A 95 -8.07 -22.58 5.12
CA LEU A 95 -6.63 -22.32 5.21
C LEU A 95 -5.91 -23.11 4.11
N THR A 96 -5.04 -22.43 3.36
CA THR A 96 -4.17 -23.06 2.37
C THR A 96 -3.16 -23.99 3.04
N GLY A 97 -2.70 -25.04 2.35
CA GLY A 97 -1.68 -25.95 2.88
C GLY A 97 -0.32 -25.31 3.18
N SER A 98 -0.11 -24.05 2.76
CA SER A 98 1.06 -23.24 3.12
C SER A 98 0.89 -22.55 4.49
N GLU A 99 -0.28 -21.98 4.76
CA GLU A 99 -0.63 -21.36 6.04
C GLU A 99 -0.66 -22.38 7.17
N GLN A 100 -1.18 -23.59 6.90
CA GLN A 100 -1.19 -24.67 7.90
C GLN A 100 0.22 -25.12 8.29
N ARG A 101 1.16 -25.18 7.32
CA ARG A 101 2.57 -25.50 7.60
C ARG A 101 3.25 -24.41 8.41
N PHE A 102 2.95 -23.15 8.10
CA PHE A 102 3.44 -22.00 8.88
C PHE A 102 2.96 -22.05 10.33
N ILE A 103 1.67 -22.30 10.57
CA ILE A 103 1.10 -22.41 11.92
C ILE A 103 1.73 -23.57 12.72
N LEU A 104 1.98 -24.71 12.08
CA LEU A 104 2.66 -25.83 12.74
C LEU A 104 4.11 -25.51 13.12
N GLN A 105 4.85 -24.78 12.27
CA GLN A 105 6.21 -24.32 12.58
C GLN A 105 6.22 -23.33 13.75
N GLU A 106 5.25 -22.42 13.78
CA GLU A 106 5.14 -21.42 14.84
C GLU A 106 4.77 -22.06 16.19
N LEU A 107 3.88 -23.07 16.18
CA LEU A 107 3.57 -23.88 17.36
C LEU A 107 4.81 -24.61 17.92
N ASP A 108 5.68 -25.12 17.05
CA ASP A 108 6.94 -25.74 17.46
C ASP A 108 7.89 -24.72 18.10
N ALA A 109 7.95 -23.50 17.56
CA ALA A 109 8.74 -22.42 18.12
C ALA A 109 8.23 -22.00 19.51
N TRP A 110 6.91 -21.85 19.67
CA TRP A 110 6.29 -21.48 20.96
C TRP A 110 6.48 -22.56 22.03
N GLN A 111 6.42 -23.85 21.67
CA GLN A 111 6.72 -24.92 22.62
C GLN A 111 8.20 -24.87 23.05
N LYS A 112 9.13 -24.69 22.11
CA LYS A 112 10.57 -24.58 22.43
C LYS A 112 10.90 -23.38 23.32
N GLN A 113 10.14 -22.29 23.18
CA GLN A 113 10.28 -21.07 23.97
C GLN A 113 9.57 -21.16 25.33
N GLY A 114 8.89 -22.27 25.64
CA GLY A 114 8.16 -22.44 26.90
C GLY A 114 6.90 -21.57 27.01
N LEU A 115 6.43 -20.97 25.92
CA LEU A 115 5.23 -20.12 25.88
C LEU A 115 3.93 -20.94 26.00
N ILE A 116 3.99 -22.21 25.58
CA ILE A 116 2.86 -23.15 25.65
C ILE A 116 3.34 -24.48 26.27
N GLY A 117 2.51 -25.08 27.12
CA GLY A 117 2.78 -26.39 27.70
C GLY A 117 2.61 -27.54 26.70
N ASP A 118 3.25 -28.67 26.98
CA ASP A 118 3.30 -29.84 26.08
C ASP A 118 1.93 -30.43 25.74
N GLU A 119 0.96 -30.35 26.64
CA GLU A 119 -0.41 -30.81 26.38
C GLU A 119 -1.18 -29.88 25.43
N LEU A 120 -1.01 -28.57 25.60
CA LEU A 120 -1.64 -27.56 24.74
C LEU A 120 -1.03 -27.63 23.33
N ALA A 121 0.29 -27.76 23.23
CA ALA A 121 0.98 -27.93 21.96
C ALA A 121 0.53 -29.19 21.22
N ARG A 122 0.39 -30.33 21.93
CA ARG A 122 -0.14 -31.58 21.35
C ARG A 122 -1.57 -31.42 20.84
N THR A 123 -2.43 -30.74 21.61
CA THR A 123 -3.81 -30.47 21.24
C THR A 123 -3.91 -29.55 20.01
N LEU A 124 -3.09 -28.51 19.95
CA LEU A 124 -3.12 -27.58 18.81
C LEU A 124 -2.58 -28.26 17.55
N ARG A 125 -1.51 -29.05 17.65
CA ARG A 125 -1.00 -29.83 16.51
C ARG A 125 -2.03 -30.83 15.99
N SER A 126 -2.75 -31.54 16.87
CA SER A 126 -3.76 -32.50 16.44
C SER A 126 -4.88 -31.82 15.63
N ARG A 127 -5.27 -30.58 15.97
CA ARG A 127 -6.26 -29.79 15.23
C ARG A 127 -5.86 -29.50 13.79
N TYR A 128 -4.58 -29.20 13.53
CA TYR A 128 -4.09 -28.87 12.18
C TYR A 128 -3.66 -30.11 11.37
N ARG A 129 -3.43 -31.26 12.03
CA ARG A 129 -3.01 -32.51 11.36
C ARG A 129 -4.16 -33.25 10.67
N VAL A 130 -5.42 -32.95 11.02
CA VAL A 130 -6.63 -33.61 10.47
C VAL A 130 -6.75 -33.49 8.95
N VAL A 131 -6.20 -32.44 8.35
CA VAL A 131 -6.27 -32.22 6.88
C VAL A 131 -5.27 -33.08 6.10
N PHE A 132 -4.24 -33.64 6.77
CA PHE A 132 -3.21 -34.48 6.11
C PHE A 132 -3.49 -35.98 6.16
N LYS A 133 -4.53 -36.43 6.86
CA LYS A 133 -4.92 -37.84 6.88
C LYS A 133 -6.08 -38.03 5.88
N PRO A 134 -5.84 -38.58 4.68
CA PRO A 134 -6.94 -38.98 3.81
C PRO A 134 -7.82 -39.98 4.58
N ALA A 135 -9.13 -39.86 4.39
CA ALA A 135 -10.10 -40.79 4.97
C ALA A 135 -9.72 -42.24 4.65
N PRO A 136 -9.90 -43.18 5.59
CA PRO A 136 -9.66 -44.59 5.32
C PRO A 136 -10.61 -45.05 4.21
N VAL A 137 -10.01 -45.59 3.15
CA VAL A 137 -10.71 -46.23 2.03
C VAL A 137 -11.43 -47.46 2.60
N PRO A 138 -12.74 -47.65 2.34
CA PRO A 138 -13.42 -48.89 2.69
C PRO A 138 -12.81 -50.06 1.92
N THR A 139 -12.44 -51.12 2.63
CA THR A 139 -11.88 -52.36 2.10
C THR A 139 -12.89 -53.17 1.29
N ALA A 140 -12.37 -53.69 0.18
CA ALA A 140 -12.62 -55.00 -0.43
C ALA A 140 -13.99 -55.30 -1.08
N GLN A 141 -13.98 -55.36 -2.41
CA GLN A 141 -14.60 -56.46 -3.16
C GLN A 141 -13.87 -56.71 -4.50
N THR A 142 -13.21 -57.87 -4.54
CA THR A 142 -13.10 -58.85 -5.65
C THR A 142 -12.29 -58.52 -6.92
N ALA A 143 -11.47 -59.52 -7.26
CA ALA A 143 -10.47 -59.60 -8.31
C ALA A 143 -11.00 -59.61 -9.76
N ALA A 144 -10.23 -59.03 -10.70
CA ALA A 144 -9.85 -59.63 -12.00
C ALA A 144 -8.82 -58.73 -12.73
N PRO A 145 -7.83 -59.26 -13.48
CA PRO A 145 -6.78 -58.48 -14.12
C PRO A 145 -7.05 -58.10 -15.60
N ALA A 146 -6.58 -56.89 -15.93
CA ALA A 146 -6.13 -56.37 -17.24
C ALA A 146 -7.11 -56.27 -18.44
N PRO A 147 -7.30 -55.06 -18.99
CA PRO A 147 -7.57 -54.84 -20.41
C PRO A 147 -6.32 -54.39 -21.18
N THR A 148 -6.17 -54.97 -22.36
CA THR A 148 -5.27 -54.60 -23.46
C THR A 148 -5.47 -53.15 -23.94
N THR A 149 -4.38 -52.44 -24.21
CA THR A 149 -4.31 -51.28 -25.12
C THR A 149 -4.35 -51.77 -26.58
N PRO A 150 -4.44 -50.92 -27.64
CA PRO A 150 -4.97 -49.56 -27.80
C PRO A 150 -5.94 -49.42 -29.01
N ALA A 151 -6.83 -48.42 -29.02
CA ALA A 151 -7.44 -47.95 -30.27
C ALA A 151 -7.71 -46.44 -30.24
N THR A 152 -7.13 -45.77 -31.23
CA THR A 152 -7.08 -44.33 -31.50
C THR A 152 -8.42 -43.78 -32.00
N ALA A 153 -8.89 -42.64 -31.48
CA ALA A 153 -9.20 -41.36 -32.18
C ALA A 153 -10.55 -40.79 -31.67
N PRO A 154 -10.94 -39.51 -31.91
CA PRO A 154 -10.18 -38.27 -32.17
C PRO A 154 -10.53 -37.16 -31.15
N LYS A 155 -9.71 -36.10 -31.10
CA LYS A 155 -9.95 -34.88 -30.30
C LYS A 155 -11.22 -34.16 -30.77
N ALA A 156 -12.19 -34.02 -29.88
CA ALA A 156 -13.32 -33.09 -30.01
C ALA A 156 -13.09 -31.87 -29.12
N ASP A 157 -13.56 -30.72 -29.60
CA ASP A 157 -13.34 -29.36 -29.12
C ASP A 157 -13.63 -29.17 -27.62
N SER A 158 -12.65 -28.61 -26.91
CA SER A 158 -12.83 -28.14 -25.53
C SER A 158 -13.46 -26.74 -25.53
N VAL A 159 -14.75 -26.70 -25.20
CA VAL A 159 -15.49 -25.53 -24.72
C VAL A 159 -14.73 -24.84 -23.57
N PRO A 160 -14.66 -23.48 -23.50
CA PRO A 160 -14.00 -22.82 -22.38
C PRO A 160 -14.77 -23.04 -21.08
N ALA A 161 -14.08 -23.51 -20.04
CA ALA A 161 -14.65 -23.67 -18.70
C ALA A 161 -15.05 -22.31 -18.10
N PRO A 162 -16.13 -22.23 -17.30
CA PRO A 162 -16.59 -20.99 -16.68
C PRO A 162 -15.55 -20.43 -15.70
N VAL A 163 -15.27 -19.12 -15.80
CA VAL A 163 -14.41 -18.38 -14.87
C VAL A 163 -15.01 -18.44 -13.47
N ALA A 164 -14.27 -19.03 -12.53
CA ALA A 164 -14.63 -19.05 -11.12
C ALA A 164 -14.63 -17.61 -10.54
N PRO A 165 -15.60 -17.25 -9.67
CA PRO A 165 -15.70 -15.91 -9.10
C PRO A 165 -14.51 -15.60 -8.18
N SER A 166 -13.92 -14.42 -8.37
CA SER A 166 -12.81 -13.90 -7.56
C SER A 166 -13.20 -13.80 -6.09
N THR A 167 -12.44 -14.43 -5.21
CA THR A 167 -12.58 -14.31 -3.75
C THR A 167 -12.36 -12.85 -3.29
N PRO A 168 -13.10 -12.35 -2.29
CA PRO A 168 -12.91 -11.01 -1.75
C PRO A 168 -11.51 -10.85 -1.14
N ARG A 169 -10.75 -9.84 -1.60
CA ARG A 169 -9.47 -9.44 -0.98
C ARG A 169 -9.73 -9.02 0.47
N GLU A 170 -8.94 -9.54 1.41
CA GLU A 170 -8.91 -9.02 2.78
C GLU A 170 -8.65 -7.51 2.82
N PRO A 171 -9.29 -6.77 3.74
CA PRO A 171 -9.14 -5.33 3.83
C PRO A 171 -7.70 -4.98 4.23
N ARG A 172 -6.97 -4.30 3.33
CA ARG A 172 -5.67 -3.74 3.67
C ARG A 172 -5.85 -2.66 4.75
N PRO A 173 -5.01 -2.63 5.80
CA PRO A 173 -5.08 -1.59 6.82
C PRO A 173 -4.96 -0.21 6.17
N SER A 174 -5.82 0.71 6.58
CA SER A 174 -5.84 2.06 6.02
C SER A 174 -4.56 2.82 6.38
N LEU A 175 -4.15 3.77 5.55
CA LEU A 175 -2.99 4.64 5.83
C LEU A 175 -3.14 5.37 7.17
N ALA A 176 -4.37 5.72 7.56
CA ALA A 176 -4.65 6.31 8.85
C ALA A 176 -4.35 5.36 10.02
N GLN A 177 -4.71 4.07 9.91
CA GLN A 177 -4.35 3.05 10.90
C GLN A 177 -2.85 2.81 10.99
N LEU A 178 -2.14 2.90 9.85
CA LEU A 178 -0.68 2.76 9.82
C LEU A 178 0.03 3.97 10.46
N LEU A 179 -0.44 5.19 10.17
CA LEU A 179 0.12 6.45 10.68
C LEU A 179 -0.26 6.77 12.13
N LEU A 180 -1.36 6.21 12.64
CA LEU A 180 -1.79 6.34 14.03
C LEU A 180 -1.45 5.09 14.86
N SER A 181 -0.69 4.15 14.29
CA SER A 181 -0.22 2.99 15.04
C SER A 181 0.76 3.44 16.13
N GLU A 182 0.69 2.81 17.30
CA GLU A 182 1.56 3.13 18.43
C GLU A 182 3.05 3.09 18.06
N ALA A 183 3.44 2.12 17.22
CA ALA A 183 4.81 1.99 16.73
C ALA A 183 5.23 3.19 15.86
N SER A 184 4.34 3.69 15.00
CA SER A 184 4.62 4.87 14.19
C SER A 184 4.74 6.13 15.05
N ILE A 185 3.84 6.31 16.02
CA ILE A 185 3.86 7.45 16.95
C ILE A 185 5.17 7.45 17.74
N LYS A 186 5.58 6.31 18.31
CA LYS A 186 6.86 6.18 19.02
C LYS A 186 8.04 6.52 18.11
N THR A 187 8.05 6.00 16.89
CA THR A 187 9.13 6.27 15.92
C THR A 187 9.21 7.76 15.59
N PHE A 188 8.07 8.42 15.32
CA PHE A 188 8.03 9.85 15.05
C PHE A 188 8.44 10.69 16.26
N LEU A 189 8.05 10.27 17.47
CA LEU A 189 8.44 10.96 18.70
C LEU A 189 9.95 10.89 18.93
N TYR A 190 10.57 9.71 18.81
CA TYR A 190 12.02 9.57 18.95
C TYR A 190 12.77 10.31 17.85
N LEU A 191 12.25 10.29 16.62
CA LEU A 191 12.83 11.02 15.51
C LEU A 191 12.75 12.54 15.74
N GLY A 192 11.60 13.03 16.19
CA GLY A 192 11.39 14.44 16.52
C GLY A 192 12.28 14.89 17.68
N ALA A 193 12.38 14.12 18.75
CA ALA A 193 13.28 14.40 19.87
C ALA A 193 14.74 14.45 19.42
N PHE A 194 15.15 13.50 18.58
CA PHE A 194 16.48 13.47 17.99
C PHE A 194 16.75 14.73 17.13
N PHE A 195 15.77 15.17 16.32
CA PHE A 195 15.88 16.41 15.56
C PHE A 195 15.98 17.66 16.43
N VAL A 196 15.22 17.74 17.52
CA VAL A 196 15.30 18.86 18.46
C VAL A 196 16.68 18.93 19.10
N ILE A 197 17.24 17.79 19.51
CA ILE A 197 18.60 17.72 20.07
C ILE A 197 19.63 18.12 19.01
N ALA A 198 19.54 17.59 17.80
CA ALA A 198 20.45 17.94 16.71
C ALA A 198 20.39 19.45 16.38
N ALA A 199 19.18 20.01 16.29
CA ALA A 199 18.97 21.44 16.07
C ALA A 199 19.55 22.28 17.22
N ALA A 200 19.34 21.86 18.47
CA ALA A 200 19.91 22.53 19.65
C ALA A 200 21.44 22.50 19.64
N VAL A 201 22.06 21.38 19.26
CA VAL A 201 23.53 21.26 19.14
C VAL A 201 24.07 22.15 18.04
N ILE A 202 23.39 22.21 16.89
CA ILE A 202 23.78 23.10 15.78
C ILE A 202 23.65 24.57 16.19
N LEU A 203 22.59 24.93 16.90
CA LEU A 203 22.34 26.30 17.34
C LEU A 203 23.29 26.72 18.47
N ALA A 204 23.61 25.80 19.37
CA ALA A 204 24.59 25.96 20.45
C ALA A 204 26.04 26.02 19.94
N ALA A 205 26.30 25.68 18.67
CA ALA A 205 27.61 25.92 18.07
C ALA A 205 27.85 27.44 18.02
N LEU A 206 28.69 27.91 18.96
CA LEU A 206 29.10 29.30 19.15
C LEU A 206 29.86 29.89 17.97
N VAL A 207 30.33 29.06 17.04
CA VAL A 207 31.02 29.49 15.82
C VAL A 207 30.11 29.26 14.63
N GLU A 208 29.62 30.35 14.05
CA GLU A 208 28.73 30.33 12.89
C GLU A 208 29.30 29.52 11.71
N VAL A 209 30.61 29.62 11.50
CA VAL A 209 31.35 28.87 10.46
C VAL A 209 31.33 27.35 10.68
N LEU A 210 31.22 26.87 11.93
CA LEU A 210 31.17 25.43 12.23
C LEU A 210 29.79 24.81 12.01
N ARG A 211 28.72 25.61 11.92
CA ARG A 211 27.35 25.11 11.79
C ARG A 211 27.17 24.28 10.51
N LEU A 212 27.74 24.74 9.40
CA LEU A 212 27.67 24.07 8.11
C LEU A 212 28.41 22.71 8.08
N PRO A 213 29.69 22.62 8.48
CA PRO A 213 30.39 21.34 8.58
C PRO A 213 29.70 20.35 9.51
N ILE A 214 29.22 20.80 10.68
CA ILE A 214 28.50 19.93 11.63
C ILE A 214 27.21 19.39 10.99
N LEU A 215 26.42 20.26 10.36
CA LEU A 215 25.21 19.87 9.64
C LEU A 215 25.52 18.90 8.49
N SER A 216 26.59 19.14 7.74
CA SER A 216 27.01 18.26 6.63
C SER A 216 27.42 16.88 7.13
N VAL A 217 28.22 16.81 8.21
CA VAL A 217 28.64 15.56 8.83
C VAL A 217 27.42 14.79 9.36
N ALA A 218 26.49 15.48 10.03
CA ALA A 218 25.27 14.87 10.53
C ALA A 218 24.41 14.29 9.39
N VAL A 219 24.25 15.03 8.29
CA VAL A 219 23.53 14.55 7.09
C VAL A 219 24.21 13.32 6.51
N LEU A 220 25.52 13.34 6.31
CA LEU A 220 26.27 12.16 5.84
C LEU A 220 26.15 10.97 6.80
N ALA A 221 26.15 11.22 8.11
CA ALA A 221 25.94 10.18 9.11
C ALA A 221 24.54 9.55 9.00
N PHE A 222 23.48 10.33 8.76
CA PHE A 222 22.15 9.76 8.48
C PHE A 222 22.13 8.91 7.23
N GLY A 223 22.72 9.39 6.13
CA GLY A 223 22.79 8.64 4.88
C GLY A 223 23.56 7.32 5.04
N GLY A 224 24.73 7.37 5.65
CA GLY A 224 25.56 6.20 5.92
C GLY A 224 24.88 5.18 6.84
N THR A 225 24.28 5.66 7.94
CA THR A 225 23.56 4.81 8.89
C THR A 225 22.31 4.20 8.25
N ALA A 226 21.59 4.97 7.42
CA ALA A 226 20.45 4.45 6.68
C ALA A 226 20.86 3.28 5.77
N VAL A 227 21.94 3.43 5.01
CA VAL A 227 22.43 2.35 4.13
C VAL A 227 22.89 1.14 4.94
N ALA A 228 23.64 1.35 6.04
CA ALA A 228 24.13 0.28 6.90
C ALA A 228 23.01 -0.52 7.58
N LEU A 229 21.96 0.15 8.04
CA LEU A 229 20.84 -0.47 8.75
C LEU A 229 19.83 -1.15 7.83
N LYS A 230 19.85 -0.91 6.51
CA LYS A 230 18.81 -1.39 5.58
C LYS A 230 18.48 -2.88 5.70
N LYS A 231 19.50 -3.73 5.87
CA LYS A 231 19.33 -5.19 5.96
C LYS A 231 18.78 -5.65 7.31
N ARG A 232 19.08 -4.92 8.40
CA ARG A 232 18.72 -5.31 9.78
C ARG A 232 17.42 -4.67 10.24
N LEU A 233 17.22 -3.39 9.91
CA LEU A 233 16.14 -2.54 10.38
C LEU A 233 15.62 -1.70 9.20
N PRO A 234 14.80 -2.29 8.30
CA PRO A 234 14.39 -1.64 7.05
C PRO A 234 13.54 -0.37 7.28
N GLN A 235 12.70 -0.36 8.32
CA GLN A 235 11.85 0.79 8.63
C GLN A 235 12.65 1.97 9.21
N PRO A 236 13.51 1.80 10.24
CA PRO A 236 14.42 2.87 10.68
C PRO A 236 15.34 3.37 9.57
N SER A 237 15.90 2.47 8.75
CA SER A 237 16.72 2.83 7.59
C SER A 237 15.98 3.75 6.63
N PHE A 238 14.72 3.43 6.29
CA PHE A 238 13.90 4.25 5.41
C PHE A 238 13.67 5.66 5.98
N VAL A 239 13.37 5.76 7.28
CA VAL A 239 13.16 7.05 7.95
C VAL A 239 14.45 7.88 7.94
N LEU A 240 15.58 7.31 8.34
CA LEU A 240 16.88 8.01 8.32
C LEU A 240 17.26 8.48 6.91
N PHE A 241 16.92 7.70 5.88
CA PHE A 241 17.17 8.09 4.50
C PHE A 241 16.29 9.27 4.06
N ILE A 242 15.01 9.30 4.47
CA ILE A 242 14.14 10.47 4.23
C ILE A 242 14.78 11.70 4.85
N VAL A 243 15.15 11.63 6.13
CA VAL A 243 15.82 12.72 6.84
C VAL A 243 17.05 13.20 6.06
N PHE A 244 17.99 12.29 5.79
CA PHE A 244 19.18 12.57 4.99
C PHE A 244 18.85 13.32 3.69
N SER A 245 17.99 12.72 2.86
CA SER A 245 17.77 13.19 1.50
C SER A 245 17.00 14.52 1.43
N PHE A 246 16.12 14.81 2.39
CA PHE A 246 15.40 16.10 2.44
C PHE A 246 16.21 17.22 3.10
N LEU A 247 17.23 16.89 3.89
CA LEU A 247 18.16 17.90 4.41
C LEU A 247 19.16 18.37 3.34
N LEU A 248 19.43 17.59 2.29
CA LEU A 248 20.35 17.97 1.21
C LEU A 248 20.01 19.31 0.54
N PRO A 249 18.78 19.57 0.05
CA PRO A 249 18.44 20.86 -0.56
C PRO A 249 18.48 22.02 0.45
N ILE A 250 18.19 21.75 1.73
CA ILE A 250 18.28 22.76 2.80
C ILE A 250 19.75 23.16 3.02
N ASN A 251 20.64 22.17 3.15
CA ASN A 251 22.07 22.41 3.25
C ASN A 251 22.61 23.14 2.03
N ALA A 252 22.12 22.77 0.84
CA ALA A 252 22.49 23.42 -0.40
C ALA A 252 22.07 24.90 -0.43
N GLY A 253 20.89 25.25 0.11
CA GLY A 253 20.45 26.64 0.23
C GLY A 253 21.33 27.46 1.17
N VAL A 254 21.65 26.92 2.35
CA VAL A 254 22.57 27.59 3.28
C VAL A 254 23.95 27.79 2.64
N PHE A 255 24.42 26.81 1.87
CA PHE A 255 25.69 26.93 1.14
C PHE A 255 25.64 28.00 0.04
N SER A 256 24.57 28.09 -0.75
CA SER A 256 24.45 29.12 -1.79
C SER A 256 24.46 30.53 -1.20
N ASP A 257 23.83 30.71 -0.04
CA ASP A 257 23.76 32.00 0.64
C ASP A 257 25.13 32.40 1.20
N LEU A 258 25.87 31.46 1.78
CA LEU A 258 27.20 31.72 2.33
C LEU A 258 28.25 32.04 1.26
N VAL A 259 28.13 31.47 0.07
CA VAL A 259 28.98 31.79 -1.08
C VAL A 259 28.42 32.99 -1.87
N ASN A 260 27.25 33.50 -1.49
CA ASN A 260 26.55 34.61 -2.13
C ASN A 260 26.36 34.39 -3.65
N LEU A 261 25.92 33.19 -4.03
CA LEU A 261 25.66 32.85 -5.43
C LEU A 261 24.47 33.67 -5.95
N ALA A 262 24.64 34.31 -7.12
CA ALA A 262 23.60 35.11 -7.76
C ALA A 262 23.53 34.82 -9.27
N GLY A 263 22.42 35.24 -9.89
CA GLY A 263 22.22 35.17 -11.34
C GLY A 263 22.38 33.76 -11.93
N GLN A 264 23.14 33.67 -13.02
CA GLN A 264 23.35 32.42 -13.77
C GLN A 264 24.05 31.34 -12.94
N ALA A 265 25.00 31.73 -12.07
CA ALA A 265 25.71 30.79 -11.20
C ALA A 265 24.75 30.13 -10.18
N LEU A 266 23.83 30.92 -9.62
CA LEU A 266 22.78 30.42 -8.72
C LEU A 266 21.83 29.46 -9.46
N ALA A 267 21.45 29.79 -10.70
CA ALA A 267 20.61 28.93 -11.52
C ALA A 267 21.28 27.58 -11.85
N ALA A 268 22.55 27.62 -12.26
CA ALA A 268 23.33 26.41 -12.55
C ALA A 268 23.50 25.55 -11.30
N TYR A 269 23.78 26.19 -10.16
CA TYR A 269 23.87 25.52 -8.87
C TYR A 269 22.56 24.80 -8.49
N TRP A 270 21.41 25.49 -8.51
CA TRP A 270 20.13 24.88 -8.17
C TRP A 270 19.70 23.79 -9.15
N THR A 271 19.97 23.97 -10.44
CA THR A 271 19.75 22.93 -11.45
C THR A 271 20.54 21.66 -11.08
N PHE A 272 21.83 21.81 -10.77
CA PHE A 272 22.68 20.68 -10.39
C PHE A 272 22.22 20.02 -9.08
N VAL A 273 21.95 20.80 -8.03
CA VAL A 273 21.49 20.29 -6.73
C VAL A 273 20.19 19.49 -6.87
N LEU A 274 19.22 20.01 -7.62
CA LEU A 274 17.93 19.34 -7.81
C LEU A 274 18.06 18.08 -8.68
N LEU A 275 18.93 18.10 -9.70
CA LEU A 275 19.25 16.89 -10.47
C LEU A 275 19.94 15.82 -9.61
N ALA A 276 20.86 16.22 -8.73
CA ALA A 276 21.49 15.31 -7.78
C ALA A 276 20.46 14.72 -6.80
N CYS A 277 19.55 15.54 -6.27
CA CYS A 277 18.44 15.08 -5.43
C CYS A 277 17.52 14.11 -6.20
N ALA A 278 17.17 14.43 -7.44
CA ALA A 278 16.38 13.55 -8.29
C ALA A 278 17.08 12.20 -8.51
N ALA A 279 18.39 12.20 -8.78
CA ALA A 279 19.17 10.96 -8.93
C ALA A 279 19.19 10.12 -7.64
N ILE A 280 19.40 10.76 -6.48
CA ILE A 280 19.36 10.11 -5.16
C ILE A 280 17.98 9.50 -4.91
N TRP A 281 16.90 10.21 -5.25
CA TRP A 281 15.54 9.70 -5.07
C TRP A 281 15.17 8.62 -6.09
N ILE A 282 15.64 8.67 -7.34
CA ILE A 282 15.52 7.56 -8.30
C ILE A 282 16.19 6.30 -7.74
N PHE A 283 17.41 6.44 -7.21
CA PHE A 283 18.09 5.34 -6.54
C PHE A 283 17.26 4.82 -5.35
N ALA A 284 16.72 5.72 -4.52
CA ALA A 284 15.91 5.37 -3.37
C ALA A 284 14.59 4.66 -3.73
N THR A 285 13.96 5.02 -4.86
CA THR A 285 12.79 4.31 -5.40
C THR A 285 13.09 2.84 -5.59
N TRP A 286 14.24 2.51 -6.20
CA TRP A 286 14.68 1.14 -6.39
C TRP A 286 15.13 0.49 -5.08
N PHE A 287 15.94 1.22 -4.30
CA PHE A 287 16.57 0.69 -3.10
C PHE A 287 15.55 0.33 -2.00
N TYR A 288 14.49 1.14 -1.84
CA TYR A 288 13.44 0.93 -0.84
C TYR A 288 12.11 0.42 -1.41
N ASN A 289 11.99 0.23 -2.73
CA ASN A 289 10.71 -0.07 -3.39
C ASN A 289 9.59 0.92 -2.99
N SER A 290 9.93 2.21 -2.92
CA SER A 290 9.01 3.24 -2.42
C SER A 290 8.49 4.12 -3.55
N ARG A 291 7.15 4.24 -3.62
CA ARG A 291 6.44 5.13 -4.55
C ARG A 291 6.60 6.60 -4.17
N PHE A 292 6.85 6.88 -2.90
CA PHE A 292 7.08 8.24 -2.43
C PHE A 292 8.32 8.83 -3.11
N PHE A 293 9.42 8.07 -3.16
CA PHE A 293 10.65 8.55 -3.80
C PHE A 293 10.52 8.73 -5.32
N SER A 294 9.62 8.00 -6.00
CA SER A 294 9.41 8.25 -7.43
C SER A 294 8.64 9.54 -7.69
N LEU A 295 7.76 9.94 -6.76
CA LEU A 295 7.07 11.24 -6.80
C LEU A 295 8.06 12.39 -6.55
N THR A 296 8.88 12.28 -5.51
CA THR A 296 9.85 13.32 -5.17
C THR A 296 10.93 13.43 -6.24
N ALA A 297 11.39 12.31 -6.81
CA ALA A 297 12.30 12.29 -7.95
C ALA A 297 11.75 13.07 -9.15
N LEU A 298 10.49 12.80 -9.55
CA LEU A 298 9.85 13.53 -10.64
C LEU A 298 9.71 15.02 -10.29
N GLY A 299 9.31 15.34 -9.06
CA GLY A 299 9.19 16.72 -8.58
C GLY A 299 10.51 17.49 -8.65
N ALA A 300 11.61 16.95 -8.12
CA ALA A 300 12.92 17.60 -8.22
C ALA A 300 13.43 17.68 -9.66
N PHE A 301 13.21 16.65 -10.47
CA PHE A 301 13.62 16.66 -11.87
C PHE A 301 12.90 17.76 -12.65
N VAL A 302 11.57 17.85 -12.54
CA VAL A 302 10.79 18.92 -13.17
C VAL A 302 11.20 20.28 -12.61
N TYR A 303 11.31 20.42 -11.29
CA TYR A 303 11.68 21.70 -10.67
C TYR A 303 13.09 22.16 -11.05
N SER A 304 14.03 21.24 -11.32
CA SER A 304 15.36 21.60 -11.84
C SER A 304 15.29 22.32 -13.18
N ALA A 305 14.33 21.95 -14.04
CA ALA A 305 14.17 22.54 -15.36
C ALA A 305 13.67 24.00 -15.30
N TRP A 306 13.07 24.43 -14.19
CA TRP A 306 12.70 25.83 -13.96
C TRP A 306 13.91 26.78 -14.01
N PHE A 307 15.06 26.31 -13.51
CA PHE A 307 16.30 27.10 -13.46
C PHE A 307 17.10 27.02 -14.75
N LEU A 308 16.82 26.04 -15.62
CA LEU A 308 17.64 25.76 -16.80
C LEU A 308 17.75 26.95 -17.77
N PRO A 309 16.67 27.68 -18.12
CA PRO A 309 16.78 28.86 -18.98
C PRO A 309 17.63 29.98 -18.37
N ALA A 310 17.60 30.13 -17.04
CA ALA A 310 18.36 31.16 -16.33
C ALA A 310 19.89 30.93 -16.39
N ILE A 311 20.34 29.75 -16.82
CA ILE A 311 21.76 29.47 -17.06
C ILE A 311 22.22 30.16 -18.35
N PHE A 312 21.36 30.20 -19.37
CA PHE A 312 21.69 30.72 -20.69
C PHE A 312 21.39 32.21 -20.84
N SER A 313 20.42 32.73 -20.08
CA SER A 313 20.07 34.15 -20.05
C SER A 313 19.87 34.65 -18.63
N GLY A 314 20.37 35.86 -18.32
CA GLY A 314 20.23 36.45 -16.98
C GLY A 314 18.80 36.80 -16.59
N ASP A 315 17.94 37.05 -17.59
CA ASP A 315 16.50 37.26 -17.43
C ASP A 315 15.74 36.35 -18.40
N PRO A 316 15.52 35.07 -18.04
CA PRO A 316 14.84 34.14 -18.91
C PRO A 316 13.35 34.43 -18.96
N SER A 317 12.82 34.50 -20.17
CA SER A 317 11.41 34.69 -20.43
C SER A 317 10.56 33.56 -19.81
N GLY A 318 9.32 33.87 -19.43
CA GLY A 318 8.42 32.90 -18.80
C GLY A 318 8.13 31.70 -19.70
N GLU A 319 8.08 31.92 -21.01
CA GLU A 319 7.87 30.93 -22.07
C GLU A 319 9.01 29.92 -22.10
N ALA A 320 10.26 30.38 -22.01
CA ALA A 320 11.42 29.49 -21.97
C ALA A 320 11.39 28.58 -20.73
N ARG A 321 10.92 29.09 -19.59
CA ARG A 321 10.73 28.29 -18.36
C ARG A 321 9.62 27.26 -18.52
N LEU A 322 8.47 27.64 -19.08
CA LEU A 322 7.38 26.71 -19.35
C LEU A 322 7.79 25.63 -20.35
N LEU A 323 8.52 26.00 -21.41
CA LEU A 323 9.05 25.04 -22.38
C LEU A 323 9.99 24.03 -21.73
N ALA A 324 10.93 24.49 -20.90
CA ALA A 324 11.85 23.62 -20.16
C ALA A 324 11.12 22.69 -19.18
N LEU A 325 10.12 23.21 -18.44
CA LEU A 325 9.26 22.42 -17.57
C LEU A 325 8.47 21.36 -18.34
N GLN A 326 7.92 21.71 -19.51
CA GLN A 326 7.15 20.80 -20.35
C GLN A 326 8.02 19.67 -20.90
N LEU A 327 9.24 19.99 -21.34
CA LEU A 327 10.23 19.00 -21.78
C LEU A 327 10.62 18.05 -20.64
N ALA A 328 10.84 18.58 -19.43
CA ALA A 328 11.14 17.78 -18.25
C ALA A 328 9.95 16.89 -17.83
N ASN A 329 8.72 17.39 -17.91
CA ASN A 329 7.54 16.60 -17.61
C ASN A 329 7.34 15.45 -18.62
N LEU A 330 7.59 15.72 -19.92
CA LEU A 330 7.60 14.69 -20.97
C LEU A 330 8.68 13.62 -20.71
N ALA A 331 9.91 14.02 -20.37
CA ALA A 331 10.95 13.08 -19.95
C ALA A 331 10.54 12.30 -18.67
N GLY A 332 9.76 12.92 -17.78
CA GLY A 332 9.12 12.28 -16.64
C GLY A 332 8.23 11.09 -17.03
N LEU A 333 7.50 11.17 -18.16
CA LEU A 333 6.73 10.02 -18.68
C LEU A 333 7.62 8.87 -19.12
N ALA A 334 8.82 9.13 -19.65
CA ALA A 334 9.79 8.06 -19.92
C ALA A 334 10.23 7.37 -18.60
N GLY A 335 10.37 8.13 -17.52
CA GLY A 335 10.56 7.59 -16.17
C GLY A 335 9.40 6.70 -15.73
N VAL A 336 8.15 7.13 -15.95
CA VAL A 336 6.95 6.31 -15.69
C VAL A 336 6.97 5.02 -16.52
N PHE A 337 7.31 5.10 -17.81
CA PHE A 337 7.43 3.94 -18.69
C PHE A 337 8.46 2.93 -18.14
N MET A 338 9.63 3.41 -17.71
CA MET A 338 10.64 2.56 -17.08
C MET A 338 10.14 1.92 -15.78
N LEU A 339 9.36 2.64 -14.96
CA LEU A 339 8.76 2.11 -13.75
C LEU A 339 7.71 1.03 -14.04
N VAL A 340 6.84 1.24 -15.04
CA VAL A 340 5.86 0.25 -15.49
C VAL A 340 6.57 -1.03 -15.90
N ARG A 341 7.63 -0.92 -16.71
CA ARG A 341 8.41 -2.07 -17.20
C ARG A 341 9.10 -2.85 -16.08
N LYS A 342 9.51 -2.19 -14.99
CA LYS A 342 10.27 -2.83 -13.90
C LYS A 342 9.44 -3.30 -12.70
N LYS A 343 8.30 -2.68 -12.40
CA LYS A 343 7.56 -2.86 -11.12
C LYS A 343 6.05 -3.04 -11.23
N ASP A 344 5.47 -2.91 -12.42
CA ASP A 344 4.03 -2.93 -12.70
C ASP A 344 3.30 -1.57 -12.57
N TRP A 345 2.13 -1.51 -13.23
CA TRP A 345 1.27 -0.33 -13.30
C TRP A 345 0.81 0.23 -11.94
N PRO A 346 0.39 -0.59 -10.95
CA PRO A 346 -0.03 -0.05 -9.65
C PRO A 346 1.08 0.70 -8.91
N PHE A 347 2.35 0.35 -9.19
CA PHE A 347 3.50 1.03 -8.61
C PHE A 347 3.75 2.40 -9.24
N SER A 348 3.67 2.49 -10.58
CA SER A 348 3.92 3.72 -11.33
C SER A 348 2.73 4.70 -11.35
N ASN A 349 1.50 4.22 -11.10
CA ASN A 349 0.28 5.02 -11.20
C ASN A 349 0.29 6.34 -10.41
N PRO A 350 0.80 6.42 -9.16
CA PRO A 350 0.91 7.69 -8.45
C PRO A 350 1.82 8.69 -9.17
N THR A 351 2.98 8.25 -9.66
CA THR A 351 3.91 9.10 -10.41
C THR A 351 3.32 9.54 -11.74
N PHE A 352 2.59 8.67 -12.43
CA PHE A 352 1.83 9.04 -13.62
C PHE A 352 0.80 10.12 -13.33
N LEU A 353 -0.05 9.95 -12.31
CA LEU A 353 -1.07 10.93 -11.93
C LEU A 353 -0.44 12.26 -11.50
N PHE A 354 0.68 12.22 -10.80
CA PHE A 354 1.42 13.43 -10.42
C PHE A 354 1.96 14.17 -11.66
N GLY A 355 2.49 13.45 -12.65
CA GLY A 355 2.87 14.03 -13.94
C GLY A 355 1.68 14.66 -14.68
N GLN A 356 0.50 14.02 -14.65
CA GLN A 356 -0.73 14.61 -15.22
C GLN A 356 -1.12 15.91 -14.50
N PHE A 357 -1.05 15.93 -13.16
CA PHE A 357 -1.31 17.13 -12.38
C PHE A 357 -0.36 18.27 -12.74
N ILE A 358 0.96 17.98 -12.82
CA ILE A 358 1.95 18.94 -13.29
C ILE A 358 1.58 19.44 -14.69
N ASN A 359 1.23 18.53 -15.61
CA ASN A 359 0.87 18.91 -16.98
C ASN A 359 -0.33 19.86 -17.03
N ILE A 360 -1.36 19.64 -16.20
CA ILE A 360 -2.51 20.54 -16.10
C ILE A 360 -2.07 21.95 -15.67
N LEU A 361 -1.19 22.06 -14.68
CA LEU A 361 -0.66 23.35 -14.24
C LEU A 361 0.17 24.03 -15.33
N LEU A 362 0.99 23.26 -16.07
CA LEU A 362 1.80 23.79 -17.17
C LEU A 362 0.93 24.28 -18.33
N VAL A 363 -0.10 23.53 -18.72
CA VAL A 363 -1.05 23.93 -19.77
C VAL A 363 -1.82 25.18 -19.36
N PHE A 364 -2.24 25.27 -18.09
CA PHE A 364 -2.89 26.48 -17.58
C PHE A 364 -1.95 27.69 -17.64
N GLY A 365 -0.70 27.53 -17.18
CA GLY A 365 0.31 28.59 -17.28
C GLY A 365 0.58 29.01 -18.72
N LEU A 366 0.67 28.04 -19.64
CA LEU A 366 0.91 28.29 -21.06
C LEU A 366 -0.27 29.04 -21.70
N ALA A 367 -1.51 28.68 -21.37
CA ALA A 367 -2.70 29.38 -21.84
C ALA A 367 -2.75 30.84 -21.35
N VAL A 368 -2.44 31.06 -20.05
CA VAL A 368 -2.41 32.42 -19.48
C VAL A 368 -1.32 33.27 -20.15
N ILE A 369 -0.10 32.76 -20.29
CA ILE A 369 1.00 33.50 -20.94
C ILE A 369 0.70 33.76 -22.41
N SER A 370 0.16 32.77 -23.13
CA SER A 370 -0.25 32.96 -24.54
C SER A 370 -1.29 34.07 -24.68
N LEU A 371 -2.26 34.15 -23.77
CA LEU A 371 -3.29 35.19 -23.78
C LEU A 371 -2.70 36.57 -23.49
N LEU A 372 -1.83 36.69 -22.48
CA LEU A 372 -1.17 37.96 -22.15
C LEU A 372 -0.30 38.47 -23.32
N ASN A 373 0.50 37.58 -23.91
CA ASN A 373 1.37 37.93 -25.04
C ASN A 373 0.60 38.25 -26.32
N LEU A 374 -0.60 37.68 -26.50
CA LEU A 374 -1.48 38.07 -27.61
C LEU A 374 -1.82 39.56 -27.53
N PHE A 375 -2.19 40.07 -26.35
CA PHE A 375 -2.49 41.50 -26.17
C PHE A 375 -1.24 42.39 -26.28
N ASP A 376 -0.10 41.96 -25.74
CA ASP A 376 1.15 42.73 -25.82
C ASP A 376 1.72 42.82 -27.24
N TYR A 377 1.53 41.76 -28.05
CA TYR A 377 1.93 41.78 -29.47
C TYR A 377 1.19 42.87 -30.25
N TYR A 378 -0.10 43.05 -29.99
CA TYR A 378 -0.91 44.09 -30.65
C TYR A 378 -0.53 45.51 -30.22
N THR A 379 0.02 45.70 -29.02
CA THR A 379 0.29 47.03 -28.47
C THR A 379 1.72 47.49 -28.70
N ASN A 380 2.71 46.59 -28.63
CA ASN A 380 4.11 46.99 -28.47
C ASN A 380 5.08 46.55 -29.59
N ASN A 381 4.60 45.85 -30.63
CA ASN A 381 5.36 45.41 -31.83
C ASN A 381 6.86 45.16 -31.56
N SER A 382 7.15 44.24 -30.63
CA SER A 382 8.49 44.08 -30.08
C SER A 382 9.38 43.23 -31.00
N ALA A 383 10.66 43.63 -31.13
CA ALA A 383 11.65 42.93 -31.96
C ALA A 383 11.93 41.47 -31.55
N ASN A 384 11.41 41.01 -30.40
CA ASN A 384 11.59 39.66 -29.88
C ASN A 384 10.33 38.78 -30.01
N ALA A 385 9.25 39.30 -30.60
CA ALA A 385 7.97 38.60 -30.72
C ALA A 385 8.11 37.20 -31.35
N ASP A 386 8.92 37.07 -32.40
CA ASP A 386 9.11 35.80 -33.12
C ASP A 386 9.69 34.70 -32.23
N SER A 387 10.66 35.04 -31.38
CA SER A 387 11.29 34.06 -30.46
C SER A 387 10.34 33.59 -29.36
N LEU A 388 9.44 34.46 -28.89
CA LEU A 388 8.44 34.14 -27.87
C LEU A 388 7.39 33.18 -28.42
N TRP A 389 6.86 33.48 -29.60
CA TRP A 389 5.86 32.62 -30.25
C TRP A 389 6.43 31.24 -30.59
N LEU A 390 7.70 31.16 -31.03
CA LEU A 390 8.37 29.87 -31.24
C LEU A 390 8.43 29.03 -29.95
N ALA A 391 8.76 29.63 -28.81
CA ALA A 391 8.81 28.93 -27.54
C ALA A 391 7.41 28.45 -27.09
N ILE A 392 6.39 29.29 -27.27
CA ILE A 392 4.99 28.95 -26.95
C ILE A 392 4.48 27.81 -27.82
N SER A 393 4.66 27.90 -29.14
CA SER A 393 4.25 26.85 -30.08
C SER A 393 4.99 25.54 -29.80
N ALA A 394 6.29 25.58 -29.49
CA ALA A 394 7.04 24.41 -29.09
C ALA A 394 6.48 23.78 -27.80
N ALA A 395 6.09 24.58 -26.81
CA ALA A 395 5.49 24.09 -25.57
C ALA A 395 4.11 23.44 -25.80
N TRP A 396 3.29 24.01 -26.69
CA TRP A 396 2.01 23.44 -27.13
C TRP A 396 2.20 22.10 -27.88
N LEU A 397 3.17 22.03 -28.78
CA LEU A 397 3.56 20.78 -29.46
C LEU A 397 3.98 19.70 -28.47
N LEU A 398 4.84 20.05 -27.49
CA LEU A 398 5.26 19.11 -26.44
C LEU A 398 4.09 18.68 -25.55
N THR A 399 3.10 19.54 -25.33
CA THR A 399 1.85 19.20 -24.63
C THR A 399 1.04 18.17 -25.42
N GLY A 400 0.89 18.37 -26.73
CA GLY A 400 0.25 17.38 -27.61
C GLY A 400 0.96 16.03 -27.54
N LEU A 401 2.29 16.04 -27.67
CA LEU A 401 3.12 14.83 -27.57
C LEU A 401 3.01 14.14 -26.19
N TYR A 402 2.91 14.93 -25.11
CA TYR A 402 2.71 14.43 -23.75
C TYR A 402 1.40 13.64 -23.63
N TYR A 403 0.29 14.16 -24.18
CA TYR A 403 -1.00 13.47 -24.14
C TYR A 403 -1.03 12.22 -25.03
N VAL A 404 -0.41 12.27 -26.21
CA VAL A 404 -0.25 11.08 -27.08
C VAL A 404 0.54 9.99 -26.34
N THR A 405 1.68 10.34 -25.75
CA THR A 405 2.52 9.40 -24.99
C THR A 405 1.79 8.86 -23.75
N SER A 406 1.02 9.72 -23.08
CA SER A 406 0.18 9.32 -21.94
C SER A 406 -0.89 8.29 -22.35
N ASN A 407 -1.49 8.44 -23.53
CA ASN A 407 -2.48 7.50 -24.05
C ASN A 407 -1.88 6.14 -24.42
N ILE A 408 -0.63 6.12 -24.91
CA ILE A 408 0.11 4.87 -25.15
C ILE A 408 0.39 4.15 -23.82
N LEU A 409 0.75 4.90 -22.77
CA LEU A 409 1.00 4.35 -21.43
C LEU A 409 -0.27 3.84 -20.74
N LYS A 410 -1.36 4.62 -20.83
CA LYS A 410 -2.66 4.31 -20.25
C LYS A 410 -3.76 4.86 -21.15
N PRO A 411 -4.45 4.00 -21.91
CA PRO A 411 -5.55 4.44 -22.76
C PRO A 411 -6.62 5.19 -21.96
N PHE A 412 -6.94 6.41 -22.39
CA PHE A 412 -7.97 7.23 -21.78
C PHE A 412 -8.69 8.06 -22.84
N ALA A 413 -10.02 8.04 -22.80
CA ALA A 413 -10.86 8.58 -23.88
C ALA A 413 -10.63 10.07 -24.16
N LEU A 414 -10.22 10.87 -23.17
CA LEU A 414 -10.01 12.32 -23.33
C LEU A 414 -8.60 12.69 -23.81
N PHE A 415 -7.60 11.82 -23.70
CA PHE A 415 -6.23 12.17 -24.11
C PHE A 415 -6.10 12.53 -25.59
N PRO A 416 -6.75 11.83 -26.54
CA PRO A 416 -6.73 12.26 -27.94
C PRO A 416 -7.31 13.66 -28.13
N TRP A 417 -8.40 14.00 -27.42
CA TRP A 417 -9.01 15.34 -27.49
C TRP A 417 -8.10 16.41 -26.91
N PHE A 418 -7.44 16.14 -25.78
CA PHE A 418 -6.46 17.07 -25.20
C PHE A 418 -5.23 17.24 -26.09
N ALA A 419 -4.78 16.17 -26.75
CA ALA A 419 -3.69 16.25 -27.72
C ALA A 419 -4.08 17.14 -28.90
N SER A 420 -5.27 16.92 -29.50
CA SER A 420 -5.77 17.77 -30.59
C SER A 420 -5.95 19.22 -30.17
N ALA A 421 -6.51 19.47 -28.99
CA ALA A 421 -6.69 20.81 -28.45
C ALA A 421 -5.35 21.54 -28.22
N ALA A 422 -4.31 20.81 -27.80
CA ALA A 422 -2.97 21.36 -27.64
C ALA A 422 -2.27 21.69 -28.98
N LEU A 423 -2.70 21.11 -30.09
CA LEU A 423 -2.15 21.35 -31.43
C LEU A 423 -2.93 22.40 -32.24
N ALA A 424 -4.03 22.92 -31.69
CA ALA A 424 -4.88 23.89 -32.37
C ALA A 424 -4.34 25.34 -32.40
N PRO A 425 -3.69 25.85 -31.34
CA PRO A 425 -2.99 27.13 -31.36
C PRO A 425 -1.74 27.06 -32.24
#